data_AF-A0A5K1JVV2-F1
#
_entry.id   AF-A0A5K1JVV2-F1
#
_cell.length_a   1.000
_cell.length_b   1.000
_cell.length_c   1.000
_cell.angle_alpha   90.00
_cell.angle_beta   90.00
_cell.angle_gamma   90.00
#
_symmetry.space_group_name_H-M   'P 1'
#
loop_
_entity.id
_entity.type
_entity.pdbx_description
1 polymer ?
#
loop_
_entity_poly.entity_id
_entity_poly.type
_entity_poly.pdbx_seq_one_letter_code
_entity_poly.pdbx_strand_id
1 'polypeptide(L)' 'MRHRALGAQFDVAIDSKPTGRIVFKLYDDEVPRTARNFRELATGEHGFGYKASTFHRIIPS' A
#
# COMPACT_ATOMS: atom_id res chain seq x y z
N MET A 1 17.50 15.64 9.60
CA MET A 1 17.65 14.41 8.79
C MET A 1 16.28 14.02 8.24
N ARG A 2 15.98 14.33 6.98
CA ARG A 2 14.71 13.93 6.35
C ARG A 2 14.90 12.52 5.80
N HIS A 3 14.54 11.50 6.60
CA HIS A 3 14.41 10.15 6.05
C HIS A 3 13.32 10.20 4.97
N ARG A 4 13.73 10.05 3.71
CA ARG A 4 12.81 9.80 2.60
C ARG A 4 12.23 8.41 2.87
N ALA A 5 11.11 8.36 3.57
CA ALA A 5 10.47 7.10 3.91
C ALA A 5 10.20 6.34 2.61
N LEU A 6 10.79 5.16 2.48
CA LEU A 6 10.49 4.19 1.43
C LEU A 6 9.10 3.59 1.76
N GLY A 7 8.06 4.40 1.56
CA GLY A 7 6.66 4.04 1.82
C GLY A 7 6.04 3.20 0.70
N ALA A 8 4.78 2.84 0.90
CA ALA A 8 3.92 2.27 -0.14
C ALA A 8 2.78 3.25 -0.44
N GLN A 9 2.14 3.13 -1.60
CA GLN A 9 1.03 3.99 -1.97
C GLN A 9 -0.02 3.21 -2.75
N PHE A 10 -1.29 3.54 -2.54
CA PHE A 10 -2.41 3.03 -3.32
C PHE A 10 -3.14 4.19 -3.98
N ASP A 11 -3.26 4.14 -5.30
CA ASP A 11 -4.24 4.93 -6.04
C ASP A 11 -5.56 4.15 -6.02
N VAL A 12 -6.59 4.74 -5.41
CA VAL A 12 -7.87 4.07 -5.16
C VAL A 12 -8.94 4.66 -6.06
N ALA A 13 -9.80 3.79 -6.58
CA ALA A 13 -10.99 4.16 -7.32
C ALA A 13 -12.24 3.58 -6.65
N ILE A 14 -13.35 4.30 -6.72
CA ILE A 14 -14.69 3.84 -6.34
C ILE A 14 -15.54 3.89 -7.61
N ASP A 15 -16.21 2.79 -7.96
CA ASP A 15 -16.95 2.66 -9.22
C ASP A 15 -16.13 3.07 -10.46
N SER A 16 -14.86 2.64 -10.50
CA SER A 16 -13.87 2.98 -11.54
C SER A 16 -13.50 4.47 -11.64
N LYS A 17 -13.98 5.32 -10.73
CA LYS A 17 -13.62 6.74 -10.66
C LYS A 17 -12.46 6.91 -9.68
N PRO A 18 -11.32 7.49 -10.08
CA PRO A 18 -10.21 7.79 -9.16
C PRO A 18 -10.69 8.70 -8.02
N THR A 19 -10.51 8.25 -6.78
CA THR A 19 -11.00 8.96 -5.59
C THR A 19 -9.85 9.57 -4.78
N GLY A 20 -8.64 9.05 -4.93
CA GLY A 20 -7.47 9.63 -4.30
C GLY A 20 -6.33 8.65 -4.11
N ARG A 21 -5.30 9.12 -3.40
CA ARG A 21 -4.10 8.35 -3.07
C ARG A 21 -3.98 8.18 -1.57
N ILE A 22 -3.78 6.95 -1.13
CA ILE A 22 -3.38 6.61 0.24
C ILE A 22 -1.87 6.43 0.24
N VAL A 23 -1.16 7.14 1.13
CA VAL A 23 0.29 7.02 1.31
C VAL A 23 0.58 6.39 2.66
N PHE A 24 1.36 5.33 2.68
CA PHE A 24 1.71 4.58 3.87
C PHE A 24 3.17 4.86 4.27
N LYS A 25 3.39 5.20 5.53
CA LYS A 25 4.70 5.02 6.17
C LYS A 25 4.78 3.57 6.65
N LEU A 26 5.86 2.87 6.31
CA LEU A 26 6.14 1.53 6.82
C LEU A 26 7.18 1.63 7.95
N TYR A 27 7.02 0.81 8.98
CA TYR A 27 7.94 0.71 10.13
C TYR A 27 8.89 -0.48 9.90
N ASP A 28 9.81 -0.33 8.95
CA ASP A 28 10.75 -1.37 8.56
C ASP A 28 11.86 -1.60 9.59
N ASP A 29 12.08 -0.64 10.48
CA ASP A 29 12.91 -0.74 11.69
C ASP A 29 12.32 -1.70 12.74
N GLU A 30 11.00 -1.70 12.90
CA GLU A 30 10.31 -2.55 13.88
C GLU A 30 9.93 -3.92 13.30
N VAL A 31 9.40 -3.95 12.07
CA VAL A 31 8.85 -5.16 11.43
C VAL A 31 9.39 -5.37 10.02
N PRO A 32 10.71 -5.60 9.85
CA PRO A 32 11.39 -5.55 8.56
C PRO A 32 10.80 -6.52 7.52
N ARG A 33 10.47 -7.74 7.93
CA ARG A 33 9.89 -8.76 7.02
C ARG A 33 8.49 -8.38 6.53
N THR A 34 7.66 -7.85 7.43
CA THR A 34 6.28 -7.45 7.12
C THR A 34 6.26 -6.21 6.25
N ALA A 35 7.05 -5.19 6.61
CA ALA A 35 7.18 -3.96 5.84
C ALA A 35 7.70 -4.25 4.42
N ARG A 36 8.72 -5.10 4.30
CA ARG A 36 9.23 -5.56 3.00
C ARG A 36 8.12 -6.24 2.19
N ASN A 37 7.46 -7.26 2.73
CA ASN A 37 6.38 -7.96 2.02
C ASN A 37 5.27 -7.02 1.52
N PHE A 38 4.81 -6.09 2.37
CA PHE A 38 3.78 -5.13 1.98
C PHE A 38 4.25 -4.22 0.84
N ARG A 39 5.50 -3.74 0.90
CA ARG A 39 6.10 -2.91 -0.14
C ARG A 39 6.20 -3.66 -1.47
N GLU A 40 6.70 -4.88 -1.46
CA GLU A 40 6.88 -5.68 -2.69
C GLU A 40 5.52 -6.04 -3.33
N LEU A 41 4.49 -6.32 -2.53
CA LEU A 41 3.12 -6.50 -3.02
C LEU A 41 2.51 -5.19 -3.55
N ALA A 42 2.87 -4.04 -3.00
CA ALA A 42 2.42 -2.73 -3.49
C ALA A 42 3.07 -2.34 -4.82
N THR A 43 4.36 -2.69 -5.02
CA THR A 43 5.07 -2.44 -6.29
C THR A 43 4.72 -3.47 -7.36
N GLY A 44 4.34 -4.68 -6.95
CA GLY A 44 4.10 -5.80 -7.86
C GLY A 44 5.38 -6.33 -8.51
N GLU A 45 6.55 -6.10 -7.88
CA GLU A 45 7.86 -6.41 -8.48
C GLU A 45 8.05 -7.91 -8.79
N HIS A 46 7.30 -8.78 -8.13
CA HIS A 46 7.31 -10.23 -8.36
C HIS A 46 6.23 -10.71 -9.35
N GLY A 47 5.60 -9.79 -10.09
CA GLY A 47 4.55 -10.11 -11.06
C GLY A 47 3.16 -10.33 -10.47
N PHE A 48 3.01 -10.21 -9.15
CA PHE A 48 1.73 -10.23 -8.43
C PHE A 48 1.74 -9.20 -7.30
N GLY A 49 0.57 -8.77 -6.85
CA GLY A 49 0.48 -7.72 -5.83
C GLY A 49 -0.94 -7.20 -5.61
N TYR A 50 -1.06 -6.02 -5.02
CA TYR A 50 -2.35 -5.41 -4.66
C TYR A 50 -3.06 -4.70 -5.82
N LYS A 51 -2.38 -4.45 -6.94
CA LYS A 51 -2.98 -3.76 -8.10
C LYS A 51 -4.23 -4.52 -8.55
N ALA A 52 -5.34 -3.79 -8.73
CA ALA A 52 -6.67 -4.30 -9.08
C ALA A 52 -7.35 -5.20 -8.02
N SER A 53 -6.77 -5.38 -6.83
CA SER A 53 -7.50 -5.94 -5.69
C SER A 53 -8.53 -4.95 -5.13
N THR A 54 -9.48 -5.45 -4.34
CA THR A 54 -10.56 -4.63 -3.73
C THR A 54 -10.51 -4.67 -2.20
N PHE A 55 -10.98 -3.58 -1.58
CA PHE A 55 -11.33 -3.58 -0.17
C PHE A 55 -12.67 -4.28 0.01
N HIS A 56 -12.65 -5.61 0.14
CA HIS A 56 -13.86 -6.44 0.19
C HIS A 56 -14.70 -6.28 1.46
N ARG A 57 -14.14 -5.67 2.52
CA ARG A 57 -14.82 -5.48 3.81
C ARG A 57 -14.53 -4.09 4.38
N ILE A 58 -15.58 -3.30 4.54
CA ILE A 58 -15.56 -1.96 5.16
C ILE A 58 -16.70 -1.92 6.17
N ILE A 59 -16.38 -1.62 7.43
CA ILE A 59 -17.37 -1.45 8.50
C ILE A 59 -17.20 -0.04 9.06
N PRO A 60 -18.18 0.85 8.89
CA PRO A 60 -18.16 2.17 9.52
C PRO A 60 -18.14 2.08 11.05
N SER A 61 -17.52 3.07 11.69
CA SER A 61 -17.55 3.26 13.15
C SER A 61 -18.94 3.64 13.65
#